data_AF-A0A948WKC3-F1
#
_entry.id   AF-A0A948WKC3-F1
#
_cell.length_a   1.000
_cell.length_b   1.000
_cell.length_c   1.000
_cell.angle_alpha   90.00
_cell.angle_beta   90.00
_cell.angle_gamma   90.00
#
_symmetry.space_group_name_H-M   'P 1'
#
loop_
_entity.id
_entity.type
_entity.pdbx_description
1 polymer ?
#
loop_
_entity_poly.entity_id
_entity_poly.type
_entity_poly.pdbx_seq_one_letter_code
_entity_poly.pdbx_strand_id
1 'polypeptide(L)'
;MQPAHPSDDGPVLDVEVRCVRCRYDLRGCRIFRACPECGLPAISSVSAHADPGISELSHPSDPGSAAAAVAAIAAAPLVAVLLQGSGPAMRQVDALAGRGSSFPSQVERPAWLVASVALAVAAAVAARGLSEARNPELAASLGRGRTVRLLAALGAWSAVLAAAFVASLTPLGDAQSFPLVALAAQVLPSALALTWLSPVLARVGALSRNYREARHGQQSADLVTITLVACLGLWVTLPAIRGAVGDDWALVAWALAAFLAVITVLGLAYLAANGWVIARSLRRPRIDPRRLR
;
A
#
# COMPACT_ATOMS: atom_id res chain seq x y z
N MET A 1 32.68 3.18 18.29
CA MET A 1 31.74 2.06 18.06
C MET A 1 31.82 1.17 19.29
N GLN A 2 30.74 1.02 20.06
CA GLN A 2 30.70 0.05 21.16
C GLN A 2 30.72 -1.37 20.56
N PRO A 3 31.58 -2.28 21.04
CA PRO A 3 31.54 -3.67 20.62
C PRO A 3 30.21 -4.30 21.03
N ALA A 4 29.51 -4.94 20.09
CA ALA A 4 28.25 -5.63 20.35
C ALA A 4 28.46 -6.73 21.41
N HIS A 5 27.52 -6.86 22.34
CA HIS A 5 27.61 -7.85 23.40
C HIS A 5 27.41 -9.25 22.78
N PRO A 6 28.16 -10.29 23.17
CA PRO A 6 28.04 -11.64 22.59
C PRO A 6 26.64 -12.28 22.76
N SER A 7 25.72 -11.66 23.50
CA SER A 7 24.30 -12.01 23.58
C SER A 7 23.45 -11.47 22.43
N ASP A 8 23.91 -10.43 21.73
CA ASP A 8 23.13 -9.68 20.74
C ASP A 8 23.03 -10.41 19.40
N ASP A 9 23.96 -11.33 19.15
CA ASP A 9 24.01 -12.16 17.95
C ASP A 9 23.08 -13.38 18.01
N GLY A 10 22.49 -13.64 19.19
CA GLY A 10 21.55 -14.75 19.42
C GLY A 10 22.21 -16.13 19.60
N PRO A 11 21.39 -17.18 19.78
CA PRO A 11 21.87 -18.54 19.98
C PRO A 11 22.65 -19.07 18.76
N VAL A 12 23.59 -19.98 19.05
CA VAL A 12 24.31 -20.75 18.03
C VAL A 12 23.39 -21.88 17.54
N LEU A 13 23.33 -22.06 16.22
CA LEU A 13 22.61 -23.17 15.60
C LEU A 13 23.40 -24.47 15.83
N ASP A 14 22.82 -25.40 16.56
CA ASP A 14 23.37 -26.74 16.83
C ASP A 14 22.89 -27.79 15.81
N VAL A 15 21.74 -27.54 15.19
CA VAL A 15 21.15 -28.31 14.09
C VAL A 15 21.65 -27.89 12.71
N GLU A 16 21.72 -28.85 11.78
CA GLU A 16 22.01 -28.58 10.37
C GLU A 16 20.85 -27.78 9.74
N VAL A 17 21.13 -26.53 9.38
CA VAL A 17 20.20 -25.67 8.65
C VAL A 17 20.93 -25.13 7.45
N ARG A 18 20.50 -25.50 6.25
CA ARG A 18 21.11 -25.00 5.02
C ARG A 18 20.62 -23.58 4.75
N CYS A 19 21.53 -22.69 4.37
CA CYS A 19 21.17 -21.37 3.92
C CYS A 19 20.25 -21.47 2.70
N VAL A 20 19.09 -20.81 2.72
CA VAL A 20 18.12 -20.92 1.61
C VAL A 20 18.65 -20.35 0.30
N ARG A 21 19.58 -19.40 0.37
CA ARG A 21 20.21 -18.79 -0.82
C ARG A 21 21.37 -19.62 -1.39
N CYS A 22 22.46 -19.80 -0.63
CA CYS A 22 23.67 -20.46 -1.12
C CYS A 22 23.83 -21.93 -0.70
N ARG A 23 22.86 -22.49 0.04
CA ARG A 23 22.90 -23.87 0.57
C ARG A 23 24.04 -24.17 1.56
N TYR A 24 24.84 -23.18 1.96
CA TYR A 24 25.86 -23.32 3.02
C TYR A 24 25.25 -23.83 4.32
N ASP A 25 25.94 -24.74 5.02
CA ASP A 25 25.49 -25.23 6.32
C ASP A 25 25.70 -24.16 7.41
N LEU A 26 24.60 -23.70 8.02
CA LEU A 26 24.63 -22.69 9.07
C LEU A 26 24.86 -23.29 10.46
N ARG A 27 25.17 -24.59 10.57
CA ARG A 27 25.58 -25.18 11.85
C ARG A 27 26.77 -24.43 12.44
N GLY A 28 26.69 -24.10 13.73
CA GLY A 28 27.68 -23.26 14.42
C GLY A 28 27.53 -21.76 14.16
N CYS A 29 26.69 -21.32 13.23
CA CYS A 29 26.41 -19.90 13.01
C CYS A 29 25.43 -19.38 14.07
N ARG A 30 25.55 -18.10 14.42
CA ARG A 30 24.61 -17.41 15.32
C ARG A 30 23.38 -16.95 14.57
N ILE A 31 22.20 -17.12 15.16
CA ILE A 31 20.92 -16.97 14.45
C ILE A 31 20.67 -15.55 13.91
N PHE A 32 21.17 -14.51 14.58
CA PHE A 32 20.99 -13.12 14.12
C PHE A 32 22.13 -12.61 13.23
N ARG A 33 23.15 -13.43 12.99
CA ARG A 33 24.22 -13.09 12.03
C ARG A 33 23.81 -13.40 10.60
N ALA A 34 24.53 -12.79 9.66
CA ALA A 34 24.44 -13.12 8.26
C ALA A 34 25.15 -14.46 7.96
N CYS A 35 24.68 -15.15 6.94
CA CYS A 35 25.36 -16.29 6.34
C CYS A 35 26.75 -15.83 5.89
N PRO A 36 27.83 -16.53 6.28
CA PRO A 36 29.19 -16.13 5.97
C PRO A 36 29.49 -16.11 4.47
N GLU A 37 28.78 -16.93 3.69
CA GLU A 37 28.97 -17.04 2.24
C GLU A 37 28.21 -15.96 1.45
N CYS A 38 26.91 -15.80 1.70
CA CYS A 38 26.04 -14.99 0.84
C CYS A 38 25.45 -13.75 1.50
N GLY A 39 25.79 -13.50 2.77
CA GLY A 39 25.31 -12.35 3.52
C GLY A 39 23.82 -12.38 3.91
N LEU A 40 23.08 -13.44 3.58
CA LEU A 40 21.67 -13.57 3.95
C LEU A 40 21.54 -13.79 5.48
N PRO A 41 20.68 -13.06 6.21
CA PRO A 41 20.46 -13.31 7.64
C PRO A 41 20.13 -14.79 7.92
N ALA A 42 20.85 -15.43 8.85
CA ALA A 42 20.70 -16.85 9.17
C ALA A 42 19.27 -17.16 9.66
N ILE A 43 18.68 -16.25 10.44
CA ILE A 43 17.27 -16.25 10.85
C ILE A 43 16.30 -16.48 9.69
N SER A 44 16.56 -15.92 8.50
CA SER A 44 15.71 -16.13 7.33
C SER A 44 15.72 -17.59 6.91
N SER A 45 16.90 -18.23 6.89
CA SER A 45 17.05 -19.64 6.51
C SER A 45 16.43 -20.58 7.55
N VAL A 46 16.64 -20.29 8.84
CA VAL A 46 16.01 -21.05 9.94
C VAL A 46 14.49 -20.94 9.88
N SER A 47 13.97 -19.74 9.67
CA SER A 47 12.52 -19.53 9.58
C SER A 47 11.87 -20.28 8.40
N ALA A 48 12.58 -20.40 7.27
CA ALA A 48 12.11 -21.13 6.11
C ALA A 48 12.12 -22.66 6.33
N HIS A 49 13.09 -23.20 7.08
CA HIS A 49 13.13 -24.63 7.40
C HIS A 49 12.15 -25.01 8.52
N ALA A 50 11.88 -24.10 9.46
CA ALA A 50 10.93 -24.33 10.56
C ALA A 50 9.44 -24.20 10.14
N ASP A 51 9.16 -23.66 8.95
CA ASP A 51 7.81 -23.45 8.43
C ASP A 51 7.67 -24.11 7.04
N PRO A 52 7.19 -25.36 6.95
CA PRO A 52 7.03 -26.06 5.67
C PRO A 52 6.03 -25.36 4.73
N GLY A 53 5.19 -24.45 5.24
CA GLY A 53 4.33 -23.62 4.40
C GLY A 53 5.06 -22.45 3.73
N ILE A 54 6.33 -22.21 4.04
CA ILE A 54 7.17 -21.15 3.43
C ILE A 54 8.33 -21.75 2.63
N SER A 55 8.75 -22.99 2.90
CA SER A 55 9.89 -23.63 2.23
C SER A 55 9.79 -23.69 0.71
N GLU A 56 8.57 -23.66 0.16
CA GLU A 56 8.30 -23.66 -1.29
C GLU A 56 8.08 -22.25 -1.87
N LEU A 57 8.00 -21.21 -1.02
CA LEU A 57 7.75 -19.84 -1.46
C LEU A 57 9.06 -19.12 -1.80
N SER A 58 9.05 -18.40 -2.92
CA SER A 58 10.17 -17.59 -3.39
C SER A 58 10.47 -16.44 -2.42
N HIS A 59 11.65 -16.45 -1.82
CA HIS A 59 12.07 -15.40 -0.89
C HIS A 59 12.71 -14.21 -1.64
N PRO A 60 12.49 -12.97 -1.20
CA PRO A 60 13.21 -11.83 -1.76
C PRO A 60 14.71 -11.93 -1.44
N SER A 61 15.55 -11.72 -2.45
CA SER A 61 17.00 -11.64 -2.31
C SER A 61 17.44 -10.37 -1.56
N ASP A 62 16.68 -9.28 -1.68
CA ASP A 62 16.78 -8.03 -0.92
C ASP A 62 15.46 -7.76 -0.17
N PRO A 63 15.29 -8.30 1.05
CA PRO A 63 14.07 -8.15 1.84
C PRO A 63 13.82 -6.69 2.27
N GLY A 64 14.87 -5.87 2.36
CA GLY A 64 14.75 -4.47 2.76
C GLY A 64 14.00 -3.64 1.71
N SER A 65 14.36 -3.81 0.44
CA SER A 65 13.69 -3.13 -0.67
C SER A 65 12.30 -3.70 -0.97
N ALA A 66 12.11 -5.02 -0.89
CA ALA A 66 10.79 -5.64 -1.02
C ALA A 66 9.83 -5.14 0.07
N ALA A 67 10.30 -5.03 1.32
CA ALA A 67 9.52 -4.46 2.41
C ALA A 67 9.15 -2.98 2.19
N ALA A 68 10.10 -2.17 1.71
CA ALA A 68 9.84 -0.76 1.40
C ALA A 68 8.80 -0.61 0.28
N ALA A 69 8.90 -1.43 -0.77
CA ALA A 69 7.93 -1.48 -1.85
C ALA A 69 6.52 -1.78 -1.33
N VAL A 70 6.38 -2.85 -0.55
CA VAL A 70 5.08 -3.31 -0.01
C VAL A 70 4.45 -2.26 0.90
N ALA A 71 5.23 -1.66 1.80
CA ALA A 71 4.75 -0.59 2.67
C ALA A 71 4.31 0.64 1.86
N ALA A 72 5.09 1.04 0.85
CA ALA A 72 4.80 2.21 0.03
C ALA A 72 3.50 2.03 -0.79
N ILE A 73 3.34 0.91 -1.49
CA ILE A 73 2.14 0.66 -2.33
C ILE A 73 0.88 0.44 -1.50
N ALA A 74 1.00 -0.06 -0.26
CA ALA A 74 -0.13 -0.22 0.64
C ALA A 74 -0.57 1.11 1.28
N ALA A 75 0.38 1.99 1.61
CA ALA A 75 0.09 3.26 2.28
C ALA A 75 -0.31 4.39 1.32
N ALA A 76 0.22 4.41 0.10
CA ALA A 76 0.02 5.55 -0.82
C ALA A 76 -1.45 5.82 -1.18
N PRO A 77 -2.32 4.81 -1.45
CA PRO A 77 -3.73 5.07 -1.70
C PRO A 77 -4.46 5.71 -0.52
N LEU A 78 -4.14 5.31 0.72
CA LEU A 78 -4.68 5.93 1.94
C LEU A 78 -4.28 7.41 2.01
N VAL A 79 -2.99 7.69 1.85
CA VAL A 79 -2.46 9.06 1.89
C VAL A 79 -3.11 9.92 0.81
N ALA A 80 -3.23 9.40 -0.42
CA ALA A 80 -3.88 10.10 -1.52
C ALA A 80 -5.36 10.43 -1.21
N VAL A 81 -6.13 9.47 -0.69
CA VAL A 81 -7.54 9.69 -0.35
C VAL A 81 -7.71 10.67 0.81
N LEU A 82 -6.88 10.59 1.86
CA LEU A 82 -6.93 11.53 2.99
C LEU A 82 -6.59 12.95 2.56
N LEU A 83 -5.55 13.13 1.74
CA LEU A 83 -5.17 14.44 1.21
C LEU A 83 -6.28 15.03 0.36
N GLN A 84 -6.86 14.24 -0.55
CA GLN A 84 -7.94 14.69 -1.42
C GLN A 84 -9.25 14.97 -0.67
N GLY A 85 -9.55 14.20 0.38
CA GLY A 85 -10.72 14.41 1.22
C GLY A 85 -10.63 15.63 2.13
N SER A 86 -9.42 16.12 2.42
CA SER A 86 -9.21 17.24 3.35
C SER A 86 -9.89 18.54 2.91
N GLY A 87 -9.72 18.96 1.65
CA GLY A 87 -10.34 20.17 1.10
C GLY A 87 -11.88 20.16 1.17
N PRO A 88 -12.56 19.13 0.61
CA PRO A 88 -14.00 18.97 0.73
C PRO A 88 -14.49 18.93 2.19
N ALA A 89 -13.79 18.23 3.08
CA ALA A 89 -14.15 18.18 4.49
C ALA A 89 -14.06 19.57 5.15
N MET A 90 -13.01 20.33 4.85
CA MET A 90 -12.84 21.69 5.35
C MET A 90 -13.92 22.64 4.82
N ARG A 91 -14.34 22.50 3.55
CA ARG A 91 -15.48 23.27 3.02
C ARG A 91 -16.76 23.03 3.83
N GLN A 92 -17.03 21.78 4.20
CA GLN A 92 -18.21 21.45 5.01
C GLN A 92 -18.10 22.03 6.42
N VAL A 93 -16.94 21.94 7.04
CA VAL A 93 -16.69 22.55 8.37
C VAL A 93 -16.84 24.07 8.32
N ASP A 94 -16.31 24.73 7.29
CA ASP A 94 -16.43 26.18 7.10
C ASP A 94 -17.89 26.60 6.86
N ALA A 95 -18.63 25.85 6.03
CA ALA A 95 -20.05 26.08 5.80
C ALA A 95 -20.88 25.95 7.09
N LEU A 96 -20.63 24.91 7.89
CA LEU A 96 -21.28 24.71 9.18
C LEU A 96 -20.91 25.80 10.20
N ALA A 97 -19.70 26.33 10.11
CA ALA A 97 -19.23 27.44 10.94
C ALA A 97 -19.68 28.82 10.44
N GLY A 98 -20.42 28.90 9.32
CA GLY A 98 -20.86 30.15 8.70
C GLY A 98 -19.72 31.01 8.13
N ARG A 99 -18.56 30.40 7.83
CA ARG A 99 -17.37 31.10 7.32
C ARG A 99 -17.28 30.94 5.81
N GLY A 100 -17.37 32.02 5.06
CA GLY A 100 -17.14 32.05 3.60
C GLY A 100 -15.65 32.12 3.23
N SER A 101 -14.80 31.32 3.89
CA SER A 101 -13.34 31.45 3.76
C SER A 101 -12.81 30.86 2.44
N SER A 102 -11.77 31.46 1.86
CA SER A 102 -11.05 30.91 0.70
C SER A 102 -10.01 29.84 1.09
N PHE A 103 -9.90 29.52 2.38
CA PHE A 103 -8.90 28.58 2.90
C PHE A 103 -9.02 27.15 2.33
N PRO A 104 -10.23 26.59 2.11
CA PRO A 104 -10.35 25.23 1.58
C PRO A 104 -9.75 25.04 0.18
N SER A 105 -9.83 26.05 -0.70
CA SER A 105 -9.25 25.97 -2.05
C SER A 105 -7.72 26.09 -2.02
N GLN A 106 -7.16 26.79 -1.02
CA GLN A 106 -5.72 26.86 -0.78
C GLN A 106 -5.14 25.54 -0.29
N VAL A 107 -5.95 24.66 0.32
CA VAL A 107 -5.52 23.32 0.78
C VAL A 107 -5.76 22.25 -0.29
N GLU A 108 -6.88 22.32 -1.00
CA GLU A 108 -7.26 21.29 -1.98
C GLU A 108 -6.28 21.19 -3.16
N ARG A 109 -5.88 22.32 -3.76
CA ARG A 109 -5.00 22.30 -4.94
C ARG A 109 -3.61 21.72 -4.61
N PRO A 110 -2.90 22.18 -3.54
CA PRO A 110 -1.64 21.56 -3.14
C PRO A 110 -1.78 20.09 -2.73
N ALA A 111 -2.92 19.68 -2.15
CA ALA A 111 -3.15 18.29 -1.79
C ALA A 111 -3.13 17.36 -3.00
N TRP A 112 -3.59 17.79 -4.18
CA TRP A 112 -3.47 17.02 -5.42
C TRP A 112 -2.01 16.79 -5.82
N LEU A 113 -1.18 17.84 -5.74
CA LEU A 113 0.25 17.72 -6.03
C LEU A 113 0.95 16.77 -5.06
N VAL A 114 0.71 16.92 -3.75
CA VAL A 114 1.32 16.06 -2.72
C VAL A 114 0.86 14.61 -2.88
N ALA A 115 -0.43 14.37 -3.15
CA ALA A 115 -0.95 13.03 -3.42
C ALA A 115 -0.34 12.42 -4.69
N SER A 116 -0.17 13.23 -5.75
CA SER A 116 0.50 12.81 -6.98
C SER A 116 1.94 12.37 -6.72
N VAL A 117 2.70 13.15 -5.94
CA VAL A 117 4.09 12.84 -5.56
C VAL A 117 4.14 11.57 -4.71
N ALA A 118 3.24 11.42 -3.73
CA ALA A 118 3.19 10.22 -2.89
C ALA A 118 2.97 8.93 -3.71
N LEU A 119 2.05 8.96 -4.68
CA LEU A 119 1.78 7.85 -5.58
C LEU A 119 2.97 7.57 -6.52
N ALA A 120 3.60 8.63 -7.08
CA ALA A 120 4.78 8.49 -7.93
C ALA A 120 5.96 7.88 -7.18
N VAL A 121 6.21 8.33 -5.95
CA VAL A 121 7.24 7.78 -5.07
C VAL A 121 6.95 6.32 -4.76
N ALA A 122 5.70 5.97 -4.43
CA ALA A 122 5.33 4.57 -4.19
C ALA A 122 5.53 3.69 -5.42
N ALA A 123 5.17 4.17 -6.62
CA ALA A 123 5.43 3.48 -7.87
C ALA A 123 6.94 3.30 -8.11
N ALA A 124 7.76 4.33 -7.90
CA ALA A 124 9.21 4.25 -8.07
C ALA A 124 9.87 3.29 -7.06
N VAL A 125 9.44 3.33 -5.80
CA VAL A 125 9.94 2.42 -4.75
C VAL A 125 9.53 0.97 -5.06
N ALA A 126 8.31 0.75 -5.53
CA ALA A 126 7.85 -0.57 -5.96
C ALA A 126 8.56 -1.08 -7.21
N ALA A 127 8.78 -0.23 -8.22
CA ALA A 127 9.52 -0.58 -9.41
C ALA A 127 10.92 -1.06 -9.08
N ARG A 128 11.59 -0.42 -8.10
CA ARG A 128 12.91 -0.85 -7.62
C ARG A 128 12.82 -2.11 -6.76
N GLY A 129 11.97 -2.12 -5.74
CA GLY A 129 11.91 -3.20 -4.74
C GLY A 129 11.30 -4.51 -5.25
N LEU A 130 10.48 -4.46 -6.30
CA LEU A 130 9.88 -5.64 -6.95
C LEU A 130 10.52 -5.95 -8.32
N SER A 131 11.64 -5.30 -8.65
CA SER A 131 12.35 -5.55 -9.91
C SER A 131 13.02 -6.93 -9.90
N GLU A 132 13.11 -7.51 -11.10
CA GLU A 132 13.89 -8.73 -11.35
C GLU A 132 15.37 -8.53 -11.01
N ALA A 133 15.91 -7.33 -11.21
CA ALA A 133 17.30 -7.01 -10.90
C ALA A 133 17.64 -7.10 -9.40
N ARG A 134 16.69 -6.77 -8.50
CA ARG A 134 16.91 -6.84 -7.04
C ARG A 134 16.35 -8.11 -6.42
N ASN A 135 15.23 -8.60 -6.94
CA ASN A 135 14.46 -9.68 -6.35
C ASN A 135 13.93 -10.62 -7.45
N PRO A 136 14.81 -11.37 -8.16
CA PRO A 136 14.43 -12.18 -9.32
C PRO A 136 13.39 -13.25 -9.00
N GLU A 137 13.56 -13.96 -7.88
CA GLU A 137 12.62 -15.02 -7.46
C GLU A 137 11.23 -14.46 -7.11
N LEU A 138 11.21 -13.34 -6.36
CA LEU A 138 9.96 -12.66 -6.02
C LEU A 138 9.28 -12.12 -7.29
N ALA A 139 10.03 -11.48 -8.19
CA ALA A 139 9.52 -10.94 -9.44
C ALA A 139 8.91 -12.04 -10.33
N ALA A 140 9.55 -13.22 -10.41
CA ALA A 140 9.01 -14.39 -11.10
C ALA A 140 7.69 -14.86 -10.47
N SER A 141 7.62 -14.96 -9.14
CA SER A 141 6.42 -15.39 -8.43
C SER A 141 5.24 -14.41 -8.55
N LEU A 142 5.54 -13.10 -8.59
CA LEU A 142 4.54 -12.04 -8.77
C LEU A 142 4.06 -11.94 -10.22
N GLY A 143 4.90 -12.32 -11.18
CA GLY A 143 4.63 -12.23 -12.60
C GLY A 143 4.76 -10.79 -13.14
N ARG A 144 5.59 -10.61 -14.17
CA ARG A 144 5.91 -9.30 -14.77
C ARG A 144 4.66 -8.50 -15.15
N GLY A 145 3.67 -9.13 -15.76
CA GLY A 145 2.44 -8.45 -16.20
C GLY A 145 1.65 -7.81 -15.05
N ARG A 146 1.62 -8.47 -13.87
CA ARG A 146 0.90 -7.95 -12.70
C ARG A 146 1.61 -6.73 -12.12
N THR A 147 2.93 -6.83 -11.93
CA THR A 147 3.75 -5.71 -11.43
C THR A 147 3.66 -4.51 -12.36
N VAL A 148 3.79 -4.71 -13.69
CA VAL A 148 3.67 -3.63 -14.67
C VAL A 148 2.28 -2.96 -14.61
N ARG A 149 1.19 -3.73 -14.52
CA ARG A 149 -0.17 -3.17 -14.43
C ARG A 149 -0.39 -2.36 -13.15
N LEU A 150 0.13 -2.83 -12.00
CA LEU A 150 0.08 -2.08 -10.76
C LEU A 150 0.84 -0.75 -10.87
N LEU A 151 2.09 -0.80 -11.38
CA LEU A 151 2.91 0.40 -11.56
C LEU A 151 2.29 1.38 -12.55
N ALA A 152 1.74 0.89 -13.65
CA ALA A 152 1.03 1.70 -14.64
C ALA A 152 -0.23 2.35 -14.04
N ALA A 153 -0.99 1.61 -13.21
CA ALA A 153 -2.18 2.16 -12.55
C ALA A 153 -1.82 3.24 -11.51
N LEU A 154 -0.80 3.02 -10.68
CA LEU A 154 -0.30 4.03 -9.75
C LEU A 154 0.26 5.27 -10.48
N GLY A 155 1.01 5.04 -11.57
CA GLY A 155 1.54 6.10 -12.43
C GLY A 155 0.44 6.91 -13.11
N ALA A 156 -0.59 6.24 -13.65
CA ALA A 156 -1.75 6.89 -14.24
C ALA A 156 -2.52 7.72 -13.20
N TRP A 157 -2.70 7.20 -11.99
CA TRP A 157 -3.36 7.93 -10.92
C TRP A 157 -2.57 9.18 -10.51
N SER A 158 -1.25 9.04 -10.35
CA SER A 158 -0.35 10.16 -10.11
C SER A 158 -0.39 11.21 -11.23
N ALA A 159 -0.38 10.78 -12.50
CA ALA A 159 -0.45 11.65 -13.66
C ALA A 159 -1.77 12.42 -13.74
N VAL A 160 -2.90 11.78 -13.45
CA VAL A 160 -4.22 12.46 -13.39
C VAL A 160 -4.21 13.55 -12.32
N LEU A 161 -3.67 13.28 -11.14
CA LEU A 161 -3.59 14.27 -10.07
C LEU A 161 -2.64 15.43 -10.39
N ALA A 162 -1.50 15.14 -11.03
CA ALA A 162 -0.57 16.17 -11.51
C ALA A 162 -1.22 17.04 -12.59
N ALA A 163 -1.92 16.42 -13.54
CA ALA A 163 -2.66 17.12 -14.59
C ALA A 163 -3.78 17.99 -13.99
N ALA A 164 -4.52 17.48 -13.01
CA ALA A 164 -5.53 18.25 -12.29
C ALA A 164 -4.91 19.47 -11.57
N PHE A 165 -3.77 19.30 -10.92
CA PHE A 165 -3.04 20.41 -10.32
C PHE A 165 -2.62 21.45 -11.37
N VAL A 166 -1.97 21.04 -12.46
CA VAL A 166 -1.52 21.96 -13.52
C VAL A 166 -2.71 22.69 -14.15
N ALA A 167 -3.78 21.97 -14.49
CA ALA A 167 -4.98 22.57 -15.05
C ALA A 167 -5.66 23.55 -14.07
N SER A 168 -5.54 23.32 -12.75
CA SER A 168 -6.04 24.24 -11.72
C SER A 168 -5.35 25.60 -11.69
N LEU A 169 -4.18 25.73 -12.32
CA LEU A 169 -3.43 26.98 -12.48
C LEU A 169 -3.83 27.75 -13.76
N THR A 170 -4.73 27.19 -14.55
CA THR A 170 -5.24 27.79 -15.80
C THR A 170 -6.69 28.25 -15.61
N PRO A 171 -7.27 29.03 -16.55
CA PRO A 171 -8.69 29.43 -16.47
C PRO A 171 -9.68 28.26 -16.39
N LEU A 172 -9.28 27.05 -16.83
CA LEU A 172 -10.09 25.83 -16.65
C LEU A 172 -10.32 25.50 -15.17
N GLY A 173 -9.34 25.82 -14.31
CA GLY A 173 -9.38 25.58 -12.87
C GLY A 173 -10.37 26.44 -12.10
N ASP A 174 -10.86 27.52 -12.71
CA ASP A 174 -11.83 28.44 -12.11
C ASP A 174 -13.28 27.99 -12.40
N ALA A 175 -13.48 27.02 -13.28
CA ALA A 175 -14.78 26.43 -13.51
C ALA A 175 -15.27 25.66 -12.27
N GLN A 176 -16.50 25.94 -11.83
CA GLN A 176 -17.10 25.29 -10.66
C GLN A 176 -17.18 23.76 -10.78
N SER A 177 -17.25 23.23 -12.01
CA SER A 177 -17.28 21.79 -12.30
C SER A 177 -15.91 21.13 -12.27
N PHE A 178 -14.81 21.89 -12.29
CA PHE A 178 -13.46 21.36 -12.44
C PHE A 178 -13.07 20.33 -11.37
N PRO A 179 -13.32 20.55 -10.06
CA PRO A 179 -13.01 19.55 -9.04
C PRO A 179 -13.75 18.22 -9.24
N LEU A 180 -14.99 18.26 -9.75
CA LEU A 180 -15.76 17.04 -10.04
C LEU A 180 -15.20 16.29 -11.24
N VAL A 181 -14.76 17.00 -12.28
CA VAL A 181 -14.09 16.38 -13.44
C VAL A 181 -12.76 15.75 -13.04
N ALA A 182 -11.97 16.45 -12.22
CA ALA A 182 -10.72 15.92 -11.66
C ALA A 182 -10.95 14.68 -10.79
N LEU A 183 -12.03 14.64 -10.01
CA LEU A 183 -12.43 13.48 -9.22
C LEU A 183 -12.85 12.29 -10.12
N ALA A 184 -13.68 12.56 -11.14
CA ALA A 184 -14.15 11.56 -12.08
C ALA A 184 -12.99 10.89 -12.84
N ALA A 185 -12.00 11.68 -13.28
CA ALA A 185 -10.82 11.18 -13.98
C ALA A 185 -9.99 10.18 -13.15
N GLN A 186 -10.12 10.19 -11.82
CA GLN A 186 -9.38 9.30 -10.93
C GLN A 186 -10.06 7.95 -10.70
N VAL A 187 -11.34 7.79 -11.02
CA VAL A 187 -12.12 6.58 -10.73
C VAL A 187 -11.44 5.34 -11.32
N LEU A 188 -11.11 5.38 -12.61
CA LEU A 188 -10.50 4.25 -13.30
C LEU A 188 -9.09 3.91 -12.77
N PRO A 189 -8.12 4.85 -12.73
CA PRO A 189 -6.77 4.50 -12.29
C PRO A 189 -6.69 4.10 -10.82
N SER A 190 -7.51 4.68 -9.93
CA SER A 190 -7.58 4.27 -8.52
C SER A 190 -8.14 2.85 -8.36
N ALA A 191 -9.21 2.52 -9.09
CA ALA A 191 -9.79 1.17 -9.08
C ALA A 191 -8.82 0.10 -9.61
N LEU A 192 -8.09 0.42 -10.69
CA LEU A 192 -7.08 -0.48 -11.24
C LEU A 192 -5.91 -0.66 -10.26
N ALA A 193 -5.45 0.42 -9.62
CA ALA A 193 -4.35 0.34 -8.65
C ALA A 193 -4.68 -0.61 -7.49
N LEU A 194 -5.89 -0.49 -6.91
CA LEU A 194 -6.34 -1.36 -5.81
C LEU A 194 -6.56 -2.80 -6.27
N THR A 195 -7.16 -3.01 -7.44
CA THR A 195 -7.38 -4.35 -8.01
C THR A 195 -6.05 -5.09 -8.23
N TRP A 196 -5.02 -4.42 -8.73
CA TRP A 196 -3.71 -5.04 -8.96
C TRP A 196 -2.87 -5.13 -7.68
N LEU A 197 -3.18 -4.35 -6.64
CA LEU A 197 -2.51 -4.41 -5.34
C LEU A 197 -2.86 -5.67 -4.56
N SER A 198 -4.15 -6.09 -4.56
CA SER A 198 -4.65 -7.27 -3.83
C SER A 198 -3.79 -8.53 -4.05
N PRO A 199 -3.56 -9.00 -5.29
CA PRO A 199 -2.76 -10.21 -5.53
C PRO A 199 -1.29 -10.05 -5.17
N VAL A 200 -0.74 -8.82 -5.22
CA VAL A 200 0.65 -8.56 -4.79
C VAL A 200 0.75 -8.71 -3.27
N LEU A 201 -0.15 -8.09 -2.51
CA LEU A 201 -0.19 -8.23 -1.04
C LEU A 201 -0.46 -9.67 -0.61
N ALA A 202 -1.33 -10.40 -1.32
CA ALA A 202 -1.58 -11.82 -1.03
C ALA A 202 -0.33 -12.69 -1.23
N ARG A 203 0.38 -12.51 -2.36
CA ARG A 203 1.58 -13.28 -2.67
C ARG A 203 2.74 -12.97 -1.72
N VAL A 204 3.02 -11.69 -1.49
CA VAL A 204 4.07 -11.29 -0.55
C VAL A 204 3.67 -11.64 0.89
N GLY A 205 2.39 -11.46 1.23
CA GLY A 205 1.85 -11.76 2.55
C GLY A 205 1.89 -13.25 2.90
N ALA A 206 1.91 -14.15 1.91
CA ALA A 206 2.13 -15.58 2.15
C ALA A 206 3.51 -15.88 2.78
N LEU A 207 4.49 -14.99 2.61
CA LEU A 207 5.80 -15.05 3.27
C LEU A 207 5.75 -14.58 4.74
N SER A 208 4.65 -13.93 5.15
CA SER A 208 4.47 -13.38 6.48
C SER A 208 3.62 -14.30 7.35
N ARG A 209 4.26 -14.99 8.30
CA ARG A 209 3.55 -15.87 9.23
C ARG A 209 2.46 -15.14 10.04
N ASN A 210 2.77 -13.96 10.57
CA ASN A 210 1.79 -13.14 11.29
C ASN A 210 0.57 -12.80 10.41
N TYR A 211 0.79 -12.49 9.13
CA TYR A 211 -0.29 -12.22 8.19
C TYR A 211 -1.14 -13.47 7.91
N ARG A 212 -0.52 -14.66 7.78
CA ARG A 212 -1.23 -15.93 7.58
C ARG A 212 -2.04 -16.36 8.80
N GLU A 213 -1.46 -16.22 9.99
CA GLU A 213 -2.12 -16.57 11.26
C GLU A 213 -3.28 -15.63 11.58
N ALA A 214 -3.23 -14.38 11.11
CA ALA A 214 -4.29 -13.41 11.33
C ALA A 214 -5.66 -13.79 10.73
N ARG A 215 -5.73 -14.72 9.76
CA ARG A 215 -6.92 -15.26 9.06
C ARG A 215 -8.06 -14.26 8.85
N HIS A 216 -8.83 -13.94 9.90
CA HIS A 216 -9.88 -12.91 9.94
C HIS A 216 -9.36 -11.47 9.70
N GLY A 217 -8.05 -11.23 9.85
CA GLY A 217 -7.42 -9.94 9.61
C GLY A 217 -6.88 -9.71 8.20
N GLN A 218 -7.29 -10.53 7.22
CA GLN A 218 -6.90 -10.34 5.83
C GLN A 218 -8.02 -9.60 5.10
N GLN A 219 -7.87 -8.30 4.91
CA GLN A 219 -8.80 -7.52 4.09
C GLN A 219 -8.38 -7.59 2.63
N SER A 220 -9.28 -8.08 1.79
CA SER A 220 -9.13 -7.96 0.33
C SER A 220 -9.24 -6.49 -0.08
N ALA A 221 -8.41 -6.07 -1.04
CA ALA A 221 -8.56 -4.74 -1.64
C ALA A 221 -9.84 -4.62 -2.48
N ASP A 222 -10.51 -5.72 -2.84
CA ASP A 222 -11.70 -5.70 -3.70
C ASP A 222 -12.87 -4.95 -3.05
N LEU A 223 -13.11 -5.17 -1.76
CA LEU A 223 -14.15 -4.44 -1.02
C LEU A 223 -13.81 -2.94 -0.94
N VAL A 224 -12.52 -2.61 -0.80
CA VAL A 224 -12.03 -1.22 -0.78
C VAL A 224 -12.21 -0.59 -2.16
N THR A 225 -11.92 -1.32 -3.24
CA THR A 225 -12.15 -0.88 -4.63
C THR A 225 -13.63 -0.57 -4.87
N ILE A 226 -14.53 -1.48 -4.51
CA ILE A 226 -15.97 -1.30 -4.73
C ILE A 226 -16.48 -0.09 -3.95
N THR A 227 -16.13 0.03 -2.67
CA THR A 227 -16.56 1.15 -1.83
C THR A 227 -15.98 2.48 -2.32
N LEU A 228 -14.72 2.51 -2.76
CA LEU A 228 -14.10 3.71 -3.34
C LEU A 228 -14.80 4.12 -4.63
N VAL A 229 -15.01 3.19 -5.58
CA VAL A 229 -15.64 3.50 -6.86
C VAL A 229 -17.09 3.96 -6.66
N ALA A 230 -17.85 3.29 -5.78
CA ALA A 230 -19.22 3.70 -5.45
C ALA A 230 -19.25 5.09 -4.80
N CYS A 231 -18.33 5.36 -3.86
CA CYS A 231 -18.19 6.68 -3.23
C CYS A 231 -17.92 7.77 -4.27
N LEU A 232 -16.88 7.60 -5.09
CA LEU A 232 -16.52 8.57 -6.13
C LEU A 232 -17.65 8.74 -7.16
N GLY A 233 -18.30 7.65 -7.56
CA GLY A 233 -19.44 7.68 -8.47
C GLY A 233 -20.60 8.51 -7.94
N LEU A 234 -20.98 8.33 -6.67
CA LEU A 234 -22.04 9.13 -6.04
C LEU A 234 -21.66 10.60 -5.95
N TRP A 235 -20.41 10.92 -5.58
CA TRP A 235 -19.94 12.31 -5.54
C TRP A 235 -19.97 12.99 -6.92
N VAL A 236 -19.54 12.29 -7.97
CA VAL A 236 -19.53 12.81 -9.34
C VAL A 236 -20.94 12.99 -9.90
N THR A 237 -21.87 12.08 -9.56
CA THR A 237 -23.25 12.09 -10.07
C THR A 237 -24.20 12.97 -9.25
N LEU A 238 -23.77 13.49 -8.10
CA LEU A 238 -24.58 14.29 -7.19
C LEU A 238 -25.32 15.46 -7.86
N PRO A 239 -24.69 16.26 -8.76
CA PRO A 239 -25.41 17.34 -9.47
C PRO A 239 -26.52 16.82 -10.39
N ALA A 240 -26.29 15.68 -11.04
CA ALA A 240 -27.29 15.07 -11.92
C ALA A 240 -28.47 14.50 -11.13
N ILE A 241 -28.21 13.88 -9.97
CA ILE A 241 -29.26 13.42 -9.05
C ILE A 241 -30.12 14.60 -8.59
N ARG A 242 -29.49 15.69 -8.12
CA ARG A 242 -30.20 16.90 -7.71
C ARG A 242 -31.10 17.45 -8.83
N GLY A 243 -30.57 17.53 -10.06
CA GLY A 243 -31.32 18.05 -11.20
C GLY A 243 -32.47 17.14 -11.68
N ALA A 244 -32.34 15.82 -11.53
CA ALA A 244 -33.30 14.85 -12.04
C ALA A 244 -34.42 14.49 -11.05
N VAL A 245 -34.08 14.35 -9.76
CA VAL A 245 -35.00 13.82 -8.73
C VAL A 245 -35.16 14.72 -7.50
N GLY A 246 -34.45 15.85 -7.44
CA GLY A 246 -34.59 16.86 -6.39
C GLY A 246 -33.59 16.75 -5.24
N ASP A 247 -33.69 17.71 -4.30
CA ASP A 247 -32.72 17.88 -3.22
C ASP A 247 -32.75 16.77 -2.16
N ASP A 248 -33.91 16.17 -1.89
CA ASP A 248 -34.02 15.07 -0.91
C ASP A 248 -33.20 13.85 -1.32
N TRP A 249 -33.29 13.46 -2.59
CA TRP A 249 -32.49 12.35 -3.13
C TRP A 249 -31.01 12.70 -3.25
N ALA A 250 -30.68 13.96 -3.52
CA ALA A 250 -29.30 14.42 -3.49
C ALA A 250 -28.72 14.33 -2.07
N LEU A 251 -29.50 14.67 -1.03
CA LEU A 251 -29.09 14.53 0.36
C LEU A 251 -28.84 13.06 0.72
N VAL A 252 -29.72 12.15 0.31
CA VAL A 252 -29.53 10.70 0.52
C VAL A 252 -28.26 10.20 -0.18
N ALA A 253 -28.05 10.57 -1.44
CA ALA A 253 -26.85 10.20 -2.20
C ALA A 253 -25.57 10.74 -1.55
N TRP A 254 -25.60 11.99 -1.07
CA TRP A 254 -24.50 12.59 -0.33
C TRP A 254 -24.20 11.85 0.98
N ALA A 255 -25.22 11.52 1.78
CA ALA A 255 -25.07 10.80 3.03
C ALA A 255 -24.47 9.41 2.81
N LEU A 256 -24.94 8.70 1.77
CA LEU A 256 -24.40 7.41 1.36
C LEU A 256 -22.94 7.54 0.89
N ALA A 257 -22.63 8.55 0.09
CA ALA A 257 -21.26 8.80 -0.37
C ALA A 257 -20.31 9.10 0.82
N ALA A 258 -20.76 9.88 1.80
CA ALA A 258 -20.00 10.16 3.02
C ALA A 258 -19.77 8.89 3.85
N PHE A 259 -20.78 8.04 4.02
CA PHE A 259 -20.65 6.76 4.70
C PHE A 259 -19.67 5.83 3.99
N LEU A 260 -19.76 5.71 2.66
CA LEU A 260 -18.82 4.93 1.86
C LEU A 260 -17.41 5.49 1.95
N ALA A 261 -17.23 6.81 1.97
CA ALA A 261 -15.92 7.44 2.16
C ALA A 261 -15.27 7.01 3.48
N VAL A 262 -16.04 6.98 4.58
CA VAL A 262 -15.55 6.49 5.89
C VAL A 262 -15.12 5.02 5.80
N ILE A 263 -15.96 4.17 5.20
CA ILE A 263 -15.63 2.74 5.02
C ILE A 263 -14.36 2.58 4.16
N THR A 264 -14.24 3.33 3.08
CA THR A 264 -13.06 3.30 2.21
C THR A 264 -11.80 3.73 2.96
N VAL A 265 -11.86 4.80 3.77
CA VAL A 265 -10.72 5.23 4.59
C VAL A 265 -10.32 4.16 5.60
N LEU A 266 -11.28 3.55 6.29
CA LEU A 266 -11.02 2.45 7.23
C LEU A 266 -10.39 1.25 6.53
N GLY A 267 -10.92 0.86 5.36
CA GLY A 267 -10.38 -0.25 4.57
C GLY A 267 -8.98 0.02 4.04
N LEU A 268 -8.71 1.24 3.59
CA LEU A 268 -7.36 1.67 3.18
C LEU A 268 -6.38 1.71 4.35
N ALA A 269 -6.82 2.16 5.54
CA ALA A 269 -6.01 2.12 6.76
C ALA A 269 -5.64 0.68 7.13
N TYR A 270 -6.58 -0.24 6.99
CA TYR A 270 -6.35 -1.64 7.24
C TYR A 270 -5.42 -2.29 6.21
N LEU A 271 -5.57 -1.97 4.92
CA LEU A 271 -4.62 -2.39 3.88
C LEU A 271 -3.21 -1.86 4.16
N ALA A 272 -3.07 -0.60 4.58
CA ALA A 272 -1.79 -0.01 4.96
C ALA A 272 -1.18 -0.73 6.17
N ALA A 273 -1.99 -1.05 7.20
CA ALA A 273 -1.57 -1.82 8.35
C ALA A 273 -1.11 -3.24 7.96
N ASN A 274 -1.84 -3.90 7.06
CA ASN A 274 -1.45 -5.20 6.52
C ASN A 274 -0.13 -5.13 5.74
N GLY A 275 0.02 -4.14 4.86
CA GLY A 275 1.28 -3.88 4.15
C GLY A 275 2.44 -3.63 5.12
N TRP A 276 2.21 -2.92 6.22
CA TRP A 276 3.21 -2.71 7.27
C TRP A 276 3.60 -4.00 8.00
N VAL A 277 2.63 -4.84 8.38
CA VAL A 277 2.90 -6.14 9.00
C VAL A 277 3.71 -7.05 8.07
N ILE A 278 3.35 -7.09 6.79
CA ILE A 278 4.09 -7.84 5.77
C ILE A 278 5.52 -7.28 5.64
N ALA A 279 5.67 -5.97 5.44
CA ALA A 279 6.97 -5.31 5.32
C ALA A 279 7.87 -5.57 6.54
N ARG A 280 7.32 -5.51 7.76
CA ARG A 280 8.05 -5.81 8.99
C ARG A 280 8.52 -7.25 9.03
N SER A 281 7.67 -8.21 8.64
CA SER A 281 8.01 -9.63 8.63
C SER A 281 9.08 -9.97 7.58
N LEU A 282 9.09 -9.30 6.43
CA LEU A 282 10.14 -9.46 5.43
C LEU A 282 11.51 -9.01 5.97
N ARG A 283 11.55 -7.89 6.72
CA ARG A 283 12.79 -7.38 7.33
C ARG A 283 13.26 -8.21 8.53
N ARG A 284 12.30 -8.71 9.32
CA ARG A 284 12.56 -9.41 10.59
C ARG A 284 11.60 -10.60 10.72
N PRO A 285 11.91 -11.75 10.09
CA PRO A 285 11.05 -12.92 10.20
C PRO A 285 10.99 -13.41 11.65
N ARG A 286 9.79 -13.69 12.13
CA ARG A 286 9.55 -14.17 13.50
C ARG A 286 9.82 -15.66 13.55
N ILE A 287 10.73 -16.09 14.41
CA ILE A 287 10.92 -17.50 14.76
C ILE A 287 10.05 -17.85 15.95
N ASP A 288 9.35 -18.98 15.90
CA ASP A 288 8.64 -19.56 17.04
C ASP A 288 9.55 -20.59 17.73
N PRO A 289 10.08 -20.31 18.94
CA PRO A 289 11.02 -21.20 19.62
C PRO A 289 10.42 -22.58 19.92
N ARG A 290 9.09 -22.70 19.99
CA ARG A 290 8.41 -23.95 20.31
C ARG A 290 8.51 -24.98 19.18
N ARG A 291 8.80 -24.54 17.95
CA ARG A 291 8.98 -25.40 16.77
C ARG A 291 10.43 -25.71 16.45
N LEU A 292 11.36 -25.22 17.26
CA LEU A 292 12.79 -25.55 17.19
C LEU A 292 13.16 -26.75 18.09
N ARG A 293 12.16 -27.34 18.77
CA ARG A 293 12.30 -28.57 19.55
C ARG A 293 11.80 -29.74 18.73
#